data_AF-A0ABD2RGK9-F1
#
_entry.id   AF-A0ABD2RGK9-F1
#
_cell.length_a   1.000
_cell.length_b   1.000
_cell.length_c   1.000
_cell.angle_alpha   90.00
_cell.angle_beta   90.00
_cell.angle_gamma   90.00
#
_symmetry.space_group_name_H-M   'P 1'
#
loop_
_entity.id
_entity.type
_entity.pdbx_description
1 polymer ?
#
loop_
_entity_poly.entity_id
_entity_poly.type
_entity_poly.pdbx_seq_one_letter_code
_entity_poly.pdbx_strand_id
1 'polypeptide(L)'
;MNEKQQSLLLESAARFAPPKGVKLSYGTAGFRADASLLESTVFRVGILAALRSLKTESVIGLMITASHNQESDNGVKVADPSGGMLTQDWEPFADAIANAPDPHSLLQLIIEFAKKEDIGFEGRQPVEVLLGRDTRPSGEALLDAAKQGITSIVGAIGTDMGVVTTPQLHWMVRARNRGMEASESSYFHQLSSSFRCLMDLKPEGIRKNGDDNALVVDGADGVGGEKLEHFKKMLTELCIEVRNWGDGMLNEGVGADYVQKEKVAPRGFGPADAGLSGSGVPVWTGMLIG
;
A
#
# COMPACT_ATOMS: atom_id res chain seq x y z
N MET A 1 -15.97 -19.80 16.92
CA MET A 1 -14.50 -19.95 16.97
C MET A 1 -14.17 -21.04 17.97
N ASN A 2 -13.60 -22.17 17.53
CA ASN A 2 -13.29 -23.31 18.41
C ASN A 2 -12.05 -23.08 19.29
N GLU A 3 -11.84 -23.93 20.29
CA GLU A 3 -10.75 -23.81 21.27
C GLU A 3 -9.37 -23.79 20.64
N LYS A 4 -9.12 -24.63 19.62
CA LYS A 4 -7.82 -24.68 18.93
C LYS A 4 -7.47 -23.33 18.28
N GLN A 5 -8.44 -22.71 17.63
CA GLN A 5 -8.30 -21.39 17.02
C GLN A 5 -8.07 -20.31 18.08
N GLN A 6 -8.75 -20.38 19.23
CA GLN A 6 -8.54 -19.44 20.34
C GLN A 6 -7.12 -19.54 20.91
N SER A 7 -6.61 -20.76 21.14
CA SER A 7 -5.25 -20.98 21.63
C SER A 7 -4.18 -20.44 20.66
N LEU A 8 -4.32 -20.71 19.36
CA LEU A 8 -3.39 -20.21 18.34
C LEU A 8 -3.32 -18.67 18.34
N LEU A 9 -4.47 -18.01 18.49
CA LEU A 9 -4.55 -16.56 18.54
C LEU A 9 -3.86 -16.00 19.79
N LEU A 10 -4.13 -16.59 20.96
CA LEU A 10 -3.51 -16.19 22.22
C LEU A 10 -1.98 -16.34 22.19
N GLU A 11 -1.49 -17.50 21.74
CA GLU A 11 -0.05 -17.78 21.60
C GLU A 11 0.63 -16.83 20.62
N SER A 12 -0.03 -16.53 19.49
CA SER A 12 0.51 -15.60 18.50
C SER A 12 0.53 -14.17 19.03
N ALA A 13 -0.58 -13.69 19.62
CA ALA A 13 -0.69 -12.35 20.14
C ALA A 13 0.25 -12.08 21.32
N ALA A 14 0.60 -13.09 22.12
CA ALA A 14 1.56 -12.96 23.21
C ALA A 14 2.96 -12.54 22.75
N ARG A 15 3.32 -12.78 21.48
CA ARG A 15 4.60 -12.36 20.87
C ARG A 15 4.60 -10.89 20.42
N PHE A 16 3.42 -10.27 20.33
CA PHE A 16 3.20 -8.95 19.76
C PHE A 16 2.53 -8.01 20.79
N ALA A 17 3.20 -7.78 21.91
CA ALA A 17 2.68 -6.91 22.97
C ALA A 17 2.57 -5.45 22.50
N PRO A 18 1.47 -4.75 22.83
CA PRO A 18 1.30 -3.36 22.43
C PRO A 18 2.29 -2.43 23.14
N PRO A 19 2.72 -1.33 22.50
CA PRO A 19 3.55 -0.33 23.16
C PRO A 19 2.81 0.31 24.34
N LYS A 20 3.51 0.49 25.46
CA LYS A 20 2.93 1.07 26.69
C LYS A 20 2.67 2.57 26.51
N GLY A 21 1.47 3.01 26.89
CA GLY A 21 1.11 4.44 26.91
C GLY A 21 0.88 5.07 25.53
N VAL A 22 0.92 4.27 24.46
CA VAL A 22 0.65 4.72 23.10
C VAL A 22 -0.75 4.25 22.69
N LYS A 23 -1.54 5.15 22.11
CA LYS A 23 -2.79 4.81 21.44
C LYS A 23 -2.68 5.18 19.98
N LEU A 24 -3.06 4.26 19.10
CA LEU A 24 -3.02 4.44 17.66
C LEU A 24 -4.45 4.46 17.13
N SER A 25 -4.71 5.28 16.11
CA SER A 25 -6.01 5.37 15.45
C SER A 25 -5.88 5.15 13.95
N TYR A 26 -6.86 4.46 13.40
CA TYR A 26 -7.05 4.15 12.00
C TYR A 26 -7.62 5.40 11.36
N GLY A 27 -6.74 6.18 10.72
CA GLY A 27 -7.15 7.35 9.96
C GLY A 27 -7.57 6.99 8.53
N THR A 28 -7.83 8.02 7.74
CA THR A 28 -8.13 7.90 6.30
C THR A 28 -7.07 7.14 5.50
N ALA A 29 -5.84 7.07 6.01
CA ALA A 29 -4.72 6.39 5.38
C ALA A 29 -4.22 5.17 6.18
N GLY A 30 -5.07 4.61 7.06
CA GLY A 30 -4.72 3.53 7.96
C GLY A 30 -3.97 4.01 9.21
N PHE A 31 -3.25 3.09 9.86
CA PHE A 31 -2.35 3.42 10.97
C PHE A 31 -1.02 3.94 10.43
N ARG A 32 -0.51 5.02 11.04
CA ARG A 32 0.83 5.55 10.78
C ARG A 32 1.48 6.01 12.08
N ALA A 33 2.73 5.66 12.28
CA ALA A 33 3.54 6.06 13.42
C ALA A 33 5.03 5.78 13.11
N ASP A 34 5.90 6.09 14.07
CA ASP A 34 7.26 5.54 14.07
C ASP A 34 7.22 4.02 13.95
N ALA A 35 8.07 3.45 13.07
CA ALA A 35 8.06 2.03 12.75
C ALA A 35 8.26 1.13 13.99
N SER A 36 9.01 1.59 14.99
CA SER A 36 9.26 0.84 16.23
C SER A 36 8.01 0.62 17.08
N LEU A 37 6.94 1.36 16.84
CA LEU A 37 5.69 1.28 17.57
C LEU A 37 4.63 0.42 16.87
N LEU A 38 4.88 -0.01 15.64
CA LEU A 38 3.84 -0.56 14.76
C LEU A 38 3.75 -2.07 14.73
N GLU A 39 4.74 -2.82 15.21
CA GLU A 39 4.78 -4.28 15.07
C GLU A 39 3.52 -4.97 15.60
N SER A 40 3.08 -4.62 16.81
CA SER A 40 1.84 -5.13 17.41
C SER A 40 0.60 -4.74 16.61
N THR A 41 0.53 -3.49 16.15
CA THR A 41 -0.59 -2.97 15.37
C THR A 41 -0.69 -3.66 14.02
N VAL A 42 0.43 -3.86 13.32
CA VAL A 42 0.46 -4.52 12.02
C VAL A 42 0.07 -5.99 12.13
N PHE A 43 0.51 -6.69 13.18
CA PHE A 43 0.00 -8.02 13.51
C PHE A 43 -1.54 -8.03 13.69
N ARG A 44 -2.08 -7.09 14.46
CA ARG A 44 -3.53 -6.98 14.70
C ARG A 44 -4.31 -6.62 13.44
N VAL A 45 -3.74 -5.81 12.55
CA VAL A 45 -4.31 -5.49 11.25
C VAL A 45 -4.25 -6.70 10.29
N GLY A 46 -3.26 -7.58 10.44
CA GLY A 46 -3.27 -8.90 9.80
C GLY A 46 -4.52 -9.72 10.16
N ILE A 47 -4.88 -9.73 11.46
CA ILE A 47 -6.12 -10.36 11.93
C ILE A 47 -7.36 -9.67 11.35
N LEU A 48 -7.40 -8.33 11.37
CA LEU A 48 -8.50 -7.55 10.78
C LEU A 48 -8.74 -7.94 9.32
N ALA A 49 -7.68 -8.00 8.51
CA ALA A 49 -7.77 -8.33 7.10
C ALA A 49 -8.27 -9.76 6.87
N ALA A 50 -7.82 -10.72 7.67
CA ALA A 50 -8.31 -12.10 7.62
C ALA A 50 -9.81 -12.18 7.96
N LEU A 51 -10.26 -11.48 9.02
CA LEU A 51 -11.68 -11.39 9.37
C LEU A 51 -12.50 -10.71 8.27
N ARG A 52 -11.95 -9.64 7.66
CA ARG A 52 -12.60 -8.94 6.55
C ARG A 52 -12.76 -9.86 5.34
N SER A 53 -11.72 -10.61 5.01
CA SER A 53 -11.73 -11.57 3.92
C SER A 53 -12.73 -12.70 4.15
N LEU A 54 -12.84 -13.21 5.39
CA LEU A 54 -13.89 -14.16 5.78
C LEU A 54 -15.30 -13.56 5.68
N LYS A 55 -15.48 -12.28 6.02
CA LYS A 55 -16.79 -11.61 5.96
C LYS A 55 -17.24 -11.40 4.52
N THR A 56 -16.33 -10.99 3.64
CA THR A 56 -16.63 -10.65 2.25
C THR A 56 -16.49 -11.84 1.30
N GLU A 57 -15.93 -12.96 1.77
CA GLU A 57 -15.59 -14.12 0.95
C GLU A 57 -14.77 -13.72 -0.29
N SER A 58 -13.82 -12.81 -0.09
CA SER A 58 -13.08 -12.14 -1.16
C SER A 58 -11.66 -11.85 -0.72
N VAL A 59 -10.75 -11.69 -1.69
CA VAL A 59 -9.36 -11.29 -1.45
C VAL A 59 -9.31 -9.87 -0.87
N ILE A 60 -8.51 -9.68 0.17
CA ILE A 60 -8.25 -8.38 0.82
C ILE A 60 -6.79 -7.99 0.62
N GLY A 61 -6.48 -6.69 0.58
CA GLY A 61 -5.10 -6.19 0.54
C GLY A 61 -4.66 -5.58 1.86
N LEU A 62 -3.36 -5.70 2.15
CA LEU A 62 -2.66 -4.97 3.20
C LEU A 62 -1.43 -4.30 2.62
N MET A 63 -1.43 -2.96 2.62
CA MET A 63 -0.29 -2.16 2.17
C MET A 63 0.48 -1.62 3.36
N ILE A 64 1.76 -1.96 3.45
CA ILE A 64 2.69 -1.45 4.46
C ILE A 64 3.46 -0.28 3.87
N THR A 65 3.11 0.93 4.31
CA THR A 65 3.71 2.18 3.85
C THR A 65 3.25 3.34 4.74
N ALA A 66 4.10 4.36 4.89
CA ALA A 66 3.69 5.68 5.36
C ALA A 66 3.69 6.76 4.27
N SER A 67 3.76 6.39 2.99
CA SER A 67 3.67 7.32 1.86
C SER A 67 4.71 8.44 1.99
N HIS A 68 4.28 9.70 2.06
CA HIS A 68 5.13 10.90 2.13
C HIS A 68 5.82 11.16 3.48
N ASN A 69 5.56 10.34 4.52
CA ASN A 69 6.22 10.49 5.82
C ASN A 69 7.75 10.27 5.72
N GLN A 70 8.50 10.72 6.73
CA GLN A 70 9.93 10.45 6.89
C GLN A 70 10.24 8.94 6.94
N GLU A 71 11.42 8.50 6.54
CA GLU A 71 11.81 7.07 6.44
C GLU A 71 11.60 6.25 7.71
N SER A 72 11.83 6.84 8.89
CA SER A 72 11.67 6.16 10.20
C SER A 72 10.22 5.82 10.53
N ASP A 73 9.25 6.51 9.93
CA ASP A 73 7.83 6.17 10.08
C ASP A 73 7.49 4.94 9.22
N ASN A 74 6.40 4.26 9.56
CA ASN A 74 5.74 3.35 8.63
C ASN A 74 4.23 3.36 8.90
N GLY A 75 3.51 2.46 8.25
CA GLY A 75 2.07 2.37 8.41
C GLY A 75 1.51 1.12 7.78
N VAL A 76 0.22 0.91 8.01
CA VAL A 76 -0.53 -0.17 7.37
C VAL A 76 -1.94 0.30 7.06
N LYS A 77 -2.40 0.02 5.84
CA LYS A 77 -3.77 0.27 5.37
C LYS A 77 -4.34 -0.97 4.69
N VAL A 78 -5.66 -1.11 4.78
CA VAL A 78 -6.42 -2.24 4.21
C VAL A 78 -7.08 -1.80 2.91
N ALA A 79 -6.97 -2.64 1.89
CA ALA A 79 -7.71 -2.50 0.64
C ALA A 79 -8.85 -3.52 0.58
N ASP A 80 -10.08 -3.02 0.45
CA ASP A 80 -11.29 -3.83 0.33
C ASP A 80 -11.38 -4.51 -1.06
N PRO A 81 -12.32 -5.47 -1.27
CA PRO A 81 -12.32 -6.33 -2.46
C PRO A 81 -12.33 -5.62 -3.81
N SER A 82 -12.91 -4.42 -3.88
CA SER A 82 -12.94 -3.59 -5.09
C SER A 82 -11.60 -2.93 -5.44
N GLY A 83 -10.60 -3.03 -4.56
CA GLY A 83 -9.41 -2.17 -4.54
C GLY A 83 -9.67 -0.80 -3.90
N GLY A 84 -10.83 -0.59 -3.28
CA GLY A 84 -11.12 0.60 -2.48
C GLY A 84 -10.47 0.55 -1.10
N MET A 85 -10.60 1.63 -0.33
CA MET A 85 -10.21 1.63 1.09
C MET A 85 -11.15 0.75 1.93
N LEU A 86 -10.69 0.37 3.13
CA LEU A 86 -11.54 -0.26 4.15
C LEU A 86 -12.83 0.54 4.35
N THR A 87 -13.97 -0.16 4.47
CA THR A 87 -15.22 0.50 4.88
C THR A 87 -15.08 1.18 6.25
N GLN A 88 -15.62 2.40 6.35
CA GLN A 88 -15.58 3.20 7.59
C GLN A 88 -16.21 2.47 8.78
N ASP A 89 -17.19 1.60 8.54
CA ASP A 89 -17.85 0.81 9.59
C ASP A 89 -16.89 -0.12 10.35
N TRP A 90 -15.74 -0.47 9.74
CA TRP A 90 -14.73 -1.35 10.32
C TRP A 90 -13.58 -0.58 11.00
N GLU A 91 -13.45 0.73 10.77
CA GLU A 91 -12.39 1.56 11.39
C GLU A 91 -12.47 1.56 12.93
N PRO A 92 -13.66 1.69 13.58
CA PRO A 92 -13.74 1.61 15.04
C PRO A 92 -13.27 0.26 15.61
N PHE A 93 -13.49 -0.83 14.87
CA PHE A 93 -13.00 -2.14 15.28
C PHE A 93 -11.49 -2.27 15.07
N ALA A 94 -10.95 -1.70 14.00
CA ALA A 94 -9.51 -1.61 13.78
C ALA A 94 -8.82 -0.90 14.96
N ASP A 95 -9.37 0.23 15.41
CA ASP A 95 -8.90 0.95 16.62
C ASP A 95 -8.97 0.09 17.87
N ALA A 96 -10.11 -0.58 18.09
CA ALA A 96 -10.31 -1.39 19.29
C ALA A 96 -9.28 -2.51 19.39
N ILE A 97 -9.08 -3.29 18.32
CA ILE A 97 -8.13 -4.40 18.35
C ILE A 97 -6.68 -3.90 18.39
N ALA A 98 -6.35 -2.82 17.67
CA ALA A 98 -5.01 -2.24 17.65
C ALA A 98 -4.57 -1.76 19.04
N ASN A 99 -5.52 -1.34 19.88
CA ASN A 99 -5.27 -0.84 21.23
C ASN A 99 -5.64 -1.84 22.34
N ALA A 100 -5.97 -3.10 22.00
CA ALA A 100 -6.26 -4.13 23.00
C ALA A 100 -5.04 -4.33 23.93
N PRO A 101 -5.22 -4.24 25.26
CA PRO A 101 -4.10 -4.18 26.20
C PRO A 101 -3.35 -5.51 26.34
N ASP A 102 -4.02 -6.62 26.09
CA ASP A 102 -3.49 -7.97 26.27
C ASP A 102 -4.16 -8.99 25.32
N PRO A 103 -3.57 -10.19 25.15
CA PRO A 103 -4.13 -11.22 24.26
C PRO A 103 -5.57 -11.66 24.59
N HIS A 104 -5.97 -11.69 25.86
CA HIS A 104 -7.33 -12.10 26.23
C HIS A 104 -8.35 -11.01 25.88
N SER A 105 -8.02 -9.75 26.15
CA SER A 105 -8.84 -8.60 25.71
C SER A 105 -8.99 -8.57 24.19
N LEU A 106 -7.90 -8.82 23.44
CA LEU A 106 -7.94 -8.92 21.98
C LEU A 106 -8.87 -10.06 21.51
N LEU A 107 -8.73 -11.24 22.11
CA LEU A 107 -9.56 -12.40 21.79
C LEU A 107 -11.05 -12.12 22.02
N GLN A 108 -11.40 -11.48 23.13
CA GLN A 108 -12.79 -11.12 23.45
C GLN A 108 -13.38 -10.17 22.40
N LEU A 109 -12.64 -9.10 22.05
CA LEU A 109 -13.07 -8.17 21.00
C LEU A 109 -13.33 -8.87 19.67
N ILE A 110 -12.46 -9.81 19.28
CA ILE A 110 -12.61 -10.58 18.05
C ILE A 110 -13.84 -11.47 18.08
N ILE A 111 -14.08 -12.18 19.20
CA ILE A 111 -15.26 -13.05 19.35
C ILE A 111 -16.56 -12.24 19.28
N GLU A 112 -16.62 -11.12 20.00
CA GLU A 112 -17.79 -10.25 20.02
C GLU A 112 -18.07 -9.64 18.65
N PHE A 113 -17.02 -9.14 17.99
CA PHE A 113 -17.14 -8.56 16.66
C PHE A 113 -17.53 -9.59 15.61
N ALA A 114 -16.92 -10.77 15.62
CA ALA A 114 -17.27 -11.85 14.70
C ALA A 114 -18.72 -12.31 14.88
N LYS A 115 -19.23 -12.34 16.12
CA LYS A 115 -20.65 -12.62 16.38
C LYS A 115 -21.56 -11.50 15.84
N LYS A 116 -21.19 -10.23 16.07
CA LYS A 116 -21.95 -9.07 15.59
C LYS A 116 -22.03 -9.02 14.06
N GLU A 117 -20.91 -9.27 13.39
CA GLU A 117 -20.79 -9.20 11.93
C GLU A 117 -21.15 -10.52 11.23
N ASP A 118 -21.60 -11.55 11.96
CA ASP A 118 -21.92 -12.88 11.43
C ASP A 118 -20.76 -13.51 10.62
N ILE A 119 -19.57 -13.54 11.23
CA ILE A 119 -18.35 -14.10 10.64
C ILE A 119 -18.19 -15.55 11.12
N GLY A 120 -18.31 -16.49 10.18
CA GLY A 120 -18.07 -17.92 10.40
C GLY A 120 -16.60 -18.29 10.23
N PHE A 121 -16.11 -19.18 11.10
CA PHE A 121 -14.72 -19.69 11.08
C PHE A 121 -14.60 -21.15 10.61
N GLU A 122 -15.70 -21.86 10.42
CA GLU A 122 -15.71 -23.31 10.15
C GLU A 122 -16.33 -23.62 8.77
N GLY A 123 -15.82 -24.67 8.12
CA GLY A 123 -16.38 -25.21 6.87
C GLY A 123 -16.22 -24.31 5.63
N ARG A 124 -15.37 -23.29 5.68
CA ARG A 124 -15.16 -22.32 4.59
C ARG A 124 -13.93 -22.66 3.74
N GLN A 125 -13.94 -22.19 2.49
CA GLN A 125 -12.75 -22.20 1.65
C GLN A 125 -11.66 -21.33 2.25
N PRO A 126 -10.38 -21.63 2.00
CA PRO A 126 -9.28 -20.74 2.39
C PRO A 126 -9.50 -19.33 1.84
N VAL A 127 -9.23 -18.33 2.67
CA VAL A 127 -9.33 -16.92 2.30
C VAL A 127 -7.94 -16.30 2.17
N GLU A 128 -7.79 -15.33 1.29
CA GLU A 128 -6.48 -14.79 0.91
C GLU A 128 -6.36 -13.29 1.22
N VAL A 129 -5.23 -12.91 1.80
CA VAL A 129 -4.82 -11.52 2.00
C VAL A 129 -3.54 -11.27 1.22
N LEU A 130 -3.56 -10.33 0.28
CA LEU A 130 -2.38 -9.88 -0.46
C LEU A 130 -1.63 -8.84 0.37
N LEU A 131 -0.32 -9.01 0.52
CA LEU A 131 0.56 -8.15 1.30
C LEU A 131 1.52 -7.43 0.37
N GLY A 132 1.53 -6.09 0.40
CA GLY A 132 2.50 -5.28 -0.32
C GLY A 132 3.23 -4.35 0.64
N ARG A 133 4.47 -3.98 0.31
CA ARG A 133 5.24 -2.97 1.04
C ARG A 133 5.93 -1.99 0.11
N ASP A 134 6.24 -0.80 0.62
CA ASP A 134 7.18 0.12 -0.03
C ASP A 134 8.65 -0.24 0.31
N THR A 135 9.56 0.69 0.00
CA THR A 135 11.01 0.53 0.17
C THR A 135 11.51 0.83 1.60
N ARG A 136 10.63 1.14 2.57
CA ARG A 136 11.07 1.47 3.93
C ARG A 136 11.82 0.29 4.57
N PRO A 137 12.94 0.54 5.28
CA PRO A 137 13.75 -0.53 5.91
C PRO A 137 12.96 -1.40 6.90
N SER A 138 12.00 -0.82 7.62
CA SER A 138 11.14 -1.53 8.58
C SER A 138 10.09 -2.42 7.91
N GLY A 139 9.91 -2.31 6.58
CA GLY A 139 8.82 -2.98 5.86
C GLY A 139 8.85 -4.49 5.94
N GLU A 140 10.03 -5.13 5.94
CA GLU A 140 10.13 -6.60 6.00
C GLU A 140 9.66 -7.16 7.34
N ALA A 141 10.10 -6.56 8.45
CA ALA A 141 9.69 -6.97 9.79
C ALA A 141 8.18 -6.77 10.01
N LEU A 142 7.62 -5.64 9.55
CA LEU A 142 6.19 -5.38 9.64
C LEU A 142 5.38 -6.33 8.74
N LEU A 143 5.90 -6.70 7.58
CA LEU A 143 5.25 -7.65 6.68
C LEU A 143 5.19 -9.05 7.31
N ASP A 144 6.24 -9.47 8.00
CA ASP A 144 6.22 -10.72 8.77
C ASP A 144 5.20 -10.67 9.91
N ALA A 145 5.15 -9.57 10.68
CA ALA A 145 4.14 -9.38 11.72
C ALA A 145 2.71 -9.48 11.16
N ALA A 146 2.44 -8.85 10.01
CA ALA A 146 1.14 -8.95 9.33
C ALA A 146 0.82 -10.40 8.93
N LYS A 147 1.78 -11.13 8.33
CA LYS A 147 1.62 -12.55 7.98
C LYS A 147 1.26 -13.39 9.21
N GLN A 148 1.97 -13.21 10.31
CA GLN A 148 1.69 -13.93 11.55
C GLN A 148 0.28 -13.62 12.06
N GLY A 149 -0.16 -12.36 11.98
CA GLY A 149 -1.53 -11.94 12.28
C GLY A 149 -2.57 -12.65 11.43
N ILE A 150 -2.38 -12.66 10.10
CA ILE A 150 -3.26 -13.35 9.15
C ILE A 150 -3.35 -14.84 9.47
N THR A 151 -2.21 -15.52 9.60
CA THR A 151 -2.15 -16.98 9.84
C THR A 151 -2.63 -17.40 11.23
N SER A 152 -2.80 -16.45 12.17
CA SER A 152 -3.45 -16.73 13.45
C SER A 152 -4.96 -16.95 13.29
N ILE A 153 -5.54 -16.64 12.12
CA ILE A 153 -6.89 -17.01 11.72
C ILE A 153 -6.85 -18.26 10.85
N VAL A 154 -7.31 -19.40 11.40
CA VAL A 154 -7.36 -20.68 10.66
C VAL A 154 -8.13 -20.51 9.35
N GLY A 155 -7.49 -20.95 8.26
CA GLY A 155 -8.03 -20.86 6.90
C GLY A 155 -7.66 -19.57 6.17
N ALA A 156 -7.01 -18.59 6.82
CA ALA A 156 -6.48 -17.41 6.15
C ALA A 156 -5.03 -17.59 5.72
N ILE A 157 -4.69 -17.15 4.51
CA ILE A 157 -3.34 -17.16 3.96
C ILE A 157 -2.90 -15.74 3.60
N GLY A 158 -1.64 -15.42 3.91
CA GLY A 158 -1.01 -14.17 3.50
C GLY A 158 -0.09 -14.39 2.30
N THR A 159 -0.42 -13.80 1.15
CA THR A 159 0.39 -13.88 -0.07
C THR A 159 1.24 -12.61 -0.19
N ASP A 160 2.55 -12.79 -0.20
CA ASP A 160 3.51 -11.69 -0.36
C ASP A 160 3.62 -11.25 -1.82
N MET A 161 3.24 -10.01 -2.10
CA MET A 161 3.36 -9.38 -3.41
C MET A 161 4.68 -8.61 -3.56
N GLY A 162 5.51 -8.58 -2.52
CA GLY A 162 6.82 -7.94 -2.51
C GLY A 162 6.76 -6.41 -2.41
N VAL A 163 7.77 -5.78 -3.00
CA VAL A 163 7.90 -4.32 -3.09
C VAL A 163 7.02 -3.82 -4.23
N VAL A 164 5.93 -3.16 -3.89
CA VAL A 164 4.92 -2.64 -4.82
C VAL A 164 4.49 -1.23 -4.42
N THR A 165 3.99 -0.46 -5.37
CA THR A 165 3.33 0.82 -5.07
C THR A 165 1.95 0.57 -4.46
N THR A 166 1.41 1.54 -3.70
CA THR A 166 0.03 1.46 -3.20
C THR A 166 -0.97 1.17 -4.36
N PRO A 167 -0.94 1.88 -5.50
CA PRO A 167 -1.87 1.61 -6.59
C PRO A 167 -1.72 0.21 -7.20
N GLN A 168 -0.50 -0.35 -7.25
CA GLN A 168 -0.28 -1.72 -7.71
C GLN A 168 -1.01 -2.73 -6.82
N LEU A 169 -0.86 -2.63 -5.48
CA LEU A 169 -1.56 -3.54 -4.57
C LEU A 169 -3.08 -3.41 -4.69
N HIS A 170 -3.61 -2.18 -4.71
CA HIS A 170 -5.05 -1.95 -4.87
C HIS A 170 -5.59 -2.54 -6.18
N TRP A 171 -4.83 -2.40 -7.28
CA TRP A 171 -5.16 -3.04 -8.54
C TRP A 171 -5.11 -4.57 -8.45
N MET A 172 -4.08 -5.14 -7.82
CA MET A 172 -3.90 -6.59 -7.65
C MET A 172 -5.08 -7.21 -6.89
N VAL A 173 -5.55 -6.56 -5.82
CA VAL A 173 -6.74 -7.00 -5.06
C VAL A 173 -7.97 -7.03 -5.97
N ARG A 174 -8.23 -5.94 -6.70
CA ARG A 174 -9.37 -5.85 -7.63
C ARG A 174 -9.28 -6.88 -8.75
N ALA A 175 -8.10 -7.08 -9.32
CA ALA A 175 -7.83 -8.03 -10.39
C ALA A 175 -8.13 -9.46 -9.93
N ARG A 176 -7.59 -9.85 -8.77
CA ARG A 176 -7.77 -11.19 -8.21
C ARG A 176 -9.22 -11.51 -7.91
N ASN A 177 -9.97 -10.56 -7.34
CA ASN A 177 -11.41 -10.69 -7.12
C ASN A 177 -12.26 -10.72 -8.40
N ARG A 178 -11.68 -10.33 -9.55
CA ARG A 178 -12.31 -10.45 -10.88
C ARG A 178 -11.85 -11.69 -11.65
N GLY A 179 -11.10 -12.59 -11.01
CA GLY A 179 -10.53 -13.78 -11.66
C GLY A 179 -9.40 -13.47 -12.65
N MET A 180 -8.79 -12.28 -12.55
CA MET A 180 -7.64 -11.88 -13.36
C MET A 180 -6.34 -12.20 -12.62
N GLU A 181 -5.26 -12.41 -13.38
CA GLU A 181 -3.93 -12.55 -12.80
C GLU A 181 -3.48 -11.26 -12.12
N ALA A 182 -3.14 -11.35 -10.84
CA ALA A 182 -2.62 -10.25 -10.05
C ALA A 182 -1.08 -10.30 -10.03
N SER A 183 -0.44 -9.76 -11.07
CA SER A 183 1.02 -9.66 -11.19
C SER A 183 1.46 -8.25 -11.60
N GLU A 184 2.70 -7.89 -11.28
CA GLU A 184 3.28 -6.59 -11.69
C GLU A 184 3.33 -6.46 -13.22
N SER A 185 3.66 -7.55 -13.92
CA SER A 185 3.64 -7.59 -15.38
C SER A 185 2.25 -7.29 -15.95
N SER A 186 1.21 -7.91 -15.40
CA SER A 186 -0.18 -7.70 -15.84
C SER A 186 -0.67 -6.27 -15.54
N TYR A 187 -0.23 -5.68 -14.42
CA TYR A 187 -0.46 -4.26 -14.12
C TYR A 187 0.17 -3.34 -15.18
N PHE A 188 1.46 -3.52 -15.47
CA PHE A 188 2.17 -2.72 -16.48
C PHE A 188 1.63 -2.93 -17.89
N HIS A 189 1.25 -4.16 -18.23
CA HIS A 189 0.67 -4.45 -19.52
C HIS A 189 -0.69 -3.75 -19.69
N GLN A 190 -1.55 -3.77 -18.67
CA GLN A 190 -2.83 -3.06 -18.71
C GLN A 190 -2.64 -1.54 -18.87
N LEU A 191 -1.69 -0.93 -18.15
CA LEU A 191 -1.42 0.50 -18.27
C LEU A 191 -0.85 0.87 -19.65
N SER A 192 0.18 0.15 -20.12
CA SER A 192 0.84 0.43 -21.40
C SER A 192 -0.09 0.23 -22.60
N SER A 193 -0.90 -0.85 -22.61
CA SER A 193 -1.91 -1.09 -23.65
C SER A 193 -2.97 0.01 -23.69
N SER A 194 -3.51 0.38 -22.52
CA SER A 194 -4.52 1.44 -22.42
C SER A 194 -3.96 2.80 -22.87
N PHE A 195 -2.71 3.10 -22.49
CA PHE A 195 -2.02 4.30 -22.92
C PHE A 195 -1.80 4.32 -24.44
N ARG A 196 -1.35 3.21 -25.03
CA ARG A 196 -1.19 3.10 -26.49
C ARG A 196 -2.51 3.34 -27.22
N CYS A 197 -3.60 2.71 -26.79
CA CYS A 197 -4.92 2.94 -27.38
C CYS A 197 -5.35 4.41 -27.29
N LEU A 198 -5.03 5.11 -26.20
CA LEU A 198 -5.28 6.55 -26.08
C LEU A 198 -4.43 7.36 -27.07
N MET A 199 -3.15 7.00 -27.24
CA MET A 199 -2.24 7.67 -28.17
C MET A 199 -2.63 7.46 -29.63
N ASP A 200 -3.22 6.31 -29.98
CA ASP A 200 -3.72 6.01 -31.33
C ASP A 200 -4.90 6.92 -31.74
N LEU A 201 -5.60 7.54 -30.76
CA LEU A 201 -6.69 8.50 -31.02
C LEU A 201 -6.19 9.92 -31.35
N LYS A 202 -4.88 10.17 -31.26
CA LYS A 202 -4.28 11.49 -31.49
C LYS A 202 -4.31 11.83 -33.00
N PRO A 203 -4.78 13.02 -33.41
CA PRO A 203 -4.78 13.44 -34.82
C PRO A 203 -3.37 13.46 -35.41
N GLU A 204 -3.22 12.92 -36.63
CA GLU A 204 -2.00 13.02 -37.40
C GLU A 204 -1.67 14.50 -37.68
N GLY A 205 -0.53 14.99 -37.19
CA GLY A 205 -0.08 16.38 -37.39
C GLY A 205 0.59 17.03 -36.18
N ILE A 206 0.32 16.54 -34.96
CA ILE A 206 1.05 16.97 -33.76
C ILE A 206 2.31 16.10 -33.60
N ARG A 207 3.24 16.20 -34.56
CA ARG A 207 4.60 15.65 -34.40
C ARG A 207 5.42 16.65 -33.59
N LYS A 208 5.73 16.30 -32.34
CA LYS A 208 6.76 17.04 -31.58
C LYS A 208 8.12 16.64 -32.14
N ASN A 209 8.98 17.63 -32.38
CA ASN A 209 10.38 17.40 -32.73
C ASN A 209 11.05 16.55 -31.65
N GLY A 210 11.83 15.57 -32.08
CA GLY A 210 12.18 14.36 -31.33
C GLY A 210 13.07 14.51 -30.10
N ASP A 211 13.58 15.69 -29.76
CA ASP A 211 14.57 15.85 -28.67
C ASP A 211 14.18 16.82 -27.54
N ASP A 212 13.11 17.60 -27.66
CA ASP A 212 12.85 18.75 -26.75
C ASP A 212 11.77 18.54 -25.67
N ASN A 213 11.32 17.30 -25.39
CA ASN A 213 10.18 17.07 -24.48
C ASN A 213 10.28 15.77 -23.66
N ALA A 214 11.45 15.45 -23.12
CA ALA A 214 11.53 14.41 -22.09
C ALA A 214 10.68 14.84 -20.88
N LEU A 215 9.78 13.96 -20.43
CA LEU A 215 9.11 14.13 -19.15
C LEU A 215 10.08 13.71 -18.05
N VAL A 216 10.59 14.68 -17.30
CA VAL A 216 11.44 14.40 -16.14
C VAL A 216 10.55 14.19 -14.92
N VAL A 217 10.69 13.04 -14.27
CA VAL A 217 9.89 12.64 -13.10
C VAL A 217 10.79 12.44 -11.89
N ASP A 218 10.42 13.08 -10.79
CA ASP A 218 11.03 12.84 -9.48
C ASP A 218 10.41 11.60 -8.83
N GLY A 219 11.21 10.56 -8.62
CA GLY A 219 10.81 9.28 -8.03
C GLY A 219 10.76 9.28 -6.50
N ALA A 220 11.12 10.40 -5.85
CA ALA A 220 11.12 10.60 -4.40
C ALA A 220 11.98 9.62 -3.59
N ASP A 221 12.94 8.96 -4.24
CA ASP A 221 13.72 7.83 -3.74
C ASP A 221 12.85 6.66 -3.23
N GLY A 222 11.63 6.55 -3.78
CA GLY A 222 10.64 5.57 -3.37
C GLY A 222 10.38 4.49 -4.43
N VAL A 223 9.59 3.50 -4.01
CA VAL A 223 9.14 2.39 -4.87
C VAL A 223 8.54 2.85 -6.21
N GLY A 224 7.88 4.01 -6.25
CA GLY A 224 7.31 4.56 -7.47
C GLY A 224 8.36 4.90 -8.54
N GLY A 225 9.51 5.45 -8.14
CA GLY A 225 10.63 5.70 -9.04
C GLY A 225 11.20 4.41 -9.62
N GLU A 226 11.46 3.41 -8.75
CA GLU A 226 11.93 2.08 -9.16
C GLU A 226 10.98 1.44 -10.18
N LYS A 227 9.68 1.47 -9.92
CA LYS A 227 8.68 0.88 -10.83
C LYS A 227 8.56 1.65 -12.14
N LEU A 228 8.70 2.98 -12.12
CA LEU A 228 8.65 3.79 -13.33
C LEU A 228 9.86 3.57 -14.24
N GLU A 229 11.06 3.34 -13.67
CA GLU A 229 12.25 2.97 -14.43
C GLU A 229 12.09 1.64 -15.19
N HIS A 230 11.33 0.69 -14.63
CA HIS A 230 10.95 -0.52 -15.33
C HIS A 230 9.84 -0.27 -16.35
N PHE A 231 8.77 0.42 -15.96
CA PHE A 231 7.58 0.65 -16.77
C PHE A 231 7.87 1.49 -18.03
N LYS A 232 8.74 2.50 -17.94
CA LYS A 232 9.07 3.37 -19.08
C LYS A 232 9.63 2.61 -20.28
N LYS A 233 10.25 1.45 -20.07
CA LYS A 233 10.76 0.57 -21.15
C LYS A 233 9.64 -0.01 -22.02
N MET A 234 8.39 0.02 -21.52
CA MET A 234 7.19 -0.44 -22.24
C MET A 234 6.44 0.69 -22.95
N LEU A 235 6.87 1.94 -22.79
CA LEU A 235 6.27 3.12 -23.39
C LEU A 235 7.14 3.60 -24.55
N THR A 236 6.64 3.50 -25.77
CA THR A 236 7.36 3.89 -27.00
C THR A 236 7.06 5.32 -27.43
N GLU A 237 5.93 5.86 -26.97
CA GLU A 237 5.37 7.13 -27.41
C GLU A 237 5.79 8.32 -26.51
N LEU A 238 6.43 8.03 -25.36
CA LEU A 238 6.81 9.02 -24.35
C LEU A 238 8.25 8.79 -23.89
N CYS A 239 9.09 9.83 -24.00
CA CYS A 239 10.43 9.82 -23.40
C CYS A 239 10.32 10.25 -21.94
N ILE A 240 10.71 9.36 -21.01
CA ILE A 240 10.69 9.62 -19.57
C ILE A 240 12.12 9.51 -19.01
N GLU A 241 12.52 10.55 -18.28
CA GLU A 241 13.70 10.53 -17.42
C GLU A 241 13.22 10.44 -15.96
N VAL A 242 13.67 9.44 -15.20
CA VAL A 242 13.36 9.35 -13.76
C VAL A 242 14.62 9.72 -12.98
N ARG A 243 14.48 10.66 -12.04
CA ARG A 243 15.52 11.06 -11.08
C ARG A 243 15.07 10.65 -9.67
N ASN A 244 16.01 10.51 -8.73
CA ASN A 244 15.75 10.11 -7.34
C ASN A 244 14.86 8.87 -7.27
N TRP A 245 15.34 7.73 -7.77
CA TRP A 245 14.53 6.51 -7.89
C TRP A 245 15.01 5.38 -6.96
N GLY A 246 15.77 5.73 -5.91
CA GLY A 246 16.28 4.81 -4.89
C GLY A 246 17.76 4.98 -4.58
N ASP A 247 18.37 6.08 -5.03
CA ASP A 247 19.77 6.42 -4.82
C ASP A 247 20.00 7.38 -3.63
N GLY A 248 18.94 7.92 -3.04
CA GLY A 248 18.96 8.72 -1.82
C GLY A 248 18.02 8.24 -0.72
N MET A 249 17.83 9.08 0.31
CA MET A 249 16.89 8.81 1.41
C MET A 249 15.46 9.15 1.00
N LEU A 250 14.53 8.25 1.33
CA LEU A 250 13.12 8.37 0.99
C LEU A 250 12.52 9.72 1.43
N ASN A 251 11.96 10.48 0.49
CA ASN A 251 11.33 11.79 0.68
C ASN A 251 12.27 12.92 1.22
N GLU A 252 13.59 12.73 1.26
CA GLU A 252 14.51 13.75 1.78
C GLU A 252 14.90 14.76 0.68
N GLY A 253 14.28 15.95 0.72
CA GLY A 253 14.53 17.01 -0.27
C GLY A 253 13.99 16.69 -1.67
N VAL A 254 13.10 15.71 -1.77
CA VAL A 254 12.52 15.16 -3.00
C VAL A 254 11.04 14.81 -2.77
N GLY A 255 10.30 14.57 -3.84
CA GLY A 255 8.94 14.09 -3.83
C GLY A 255 7.86 15.18 -3.83
N ALA A 256 6.64 14.75 -4.11
CA ALA A 256 5.48 15.63 -4.31
C ALA A 256 5.20 16.53 -3.08
N ASP A 257 5.28 15.97 -1.87
CA ASP A 257 4.96 16.67 -0.64
C ASP A 257 5.99 17.76 -0.30
N TYR A 258 7.29 17.46 -0.49
CA TYR A 258 8.38 18.43 -0.33
C TYR A 258 8.20 19.62 -1.27
N VAL A 259 8.02 19.35 -2.56
CA VAL A 259 7.81 20.37 -3.58
C VAL A 259 6.58 21.24 -3.27
N GLN A 260 5.48 20.61 -2.83
CA GLN A 260 4.25 21.34 -2.52
C GLN A 260 4.39 22.23 -1.28
N LYS A 261 5.04 21.74 -0.21
CA LYS A 261 5.16 22.44 1.07
C LYS A 261 6.25 23.51 1.04
N GLU A 262 7.44 23.13 0.58
CA GLU A 262 8.62 23.99 0.57
C GLU A 262 8.63 24.94 -0.64
N LYS A 263 7.85 24.63 -1.68
CA LYS A 263 7.74 25.45 -2.92
C LYS A 263 9.08 25.66 -3.60
N VAL A 264 9.96 24.66 -3.52
CA VAL A 264 11.27 24.62 -4.16
C VAL A 264 11.39 23.40 -5.05
N ALA A 265 12.34 23.44 -5.99
CA ALA A 265 12.64 22.30 -6.83
C ALA A 265 13.23 21.15 -5.99
N PRO A 266 12.90 19.89 -6.31
CA PRO A 266 13.50 18.74 -5.64
C PRO A 266 14.98 18.58 -5.99
N ARG A 267 15.71 17.78 -5.20
CA ARG A 267 17.13 17.49 -5.45
C ARG A 267 17.35 17.01 -6.89
N GLY A 268 18.33 17.60 -7.57
CA GLY A 268 18.64 17.26 -8.96
C GLY A 268 17.74 17.91 -10.00
N PHE A 269 16.89 18.88 -9.62
CA PHE A 269 16.08 19.68 -10.53
C PHE A 269 16.48 21.16 -10.48
N GLY A 270 16.42 21.84 -11.62
CA GLY A 270 16.79 23.24 -11.76
C GLY A 270 15.87 24.05 -12.65
N PRO A 271 16.17 25.36 -12.88
CA PRO A 271 15.33 26.23 -13.70
C PRO A 271 15.11 25.76 -15.14
N ALA A 272 16.05 24.96 -15.69
CA ALA A 272 15.93 24.37 -17.01
C ALA A 272 14.84 23.29 -17.10
N ASP A 273 14.47 22.69 -15.97
CA ASP A 273 13.39 21.70 -15.89
C ASP A 273 12.01 22.36 -15.68
N ALA A 274 11.96 23.67 -15.37
CA ALA A 274 10.73 24.40 -15.09
C ALA A 274 9.94 24.71 -16.38
N GLY A 275 8.70 24.23 -16.48
CA GLY A 275 7.81 24.47 -17.63
C GLY A 275 7.80 23.36 -18.70
N LEU A 276 8.51 22.25 -18.48
CA LEU A 276 8.39 21.03 -19.28
C LEU A 276 7.08 20.24 -18.99
N SER A 277 6.32 20.65 -17.97
CA SER A 277 4.90 20.34 -17.82
C SER A 277 4.09 21.30 -18.70
N GLY A 278 3.34 20.81 -19.69
CA GLY A 278 2.77 21.57 -20.81
C GLY A 278 1.72 22.67 -20.53
N SER A 279 1.92 23.58 -19.59
CA SER A 279 0.99 24.70 -19.31
C SER A 279 1.63 26.05 -18.94
N GLY A 280 2.95 26.25 -19.09
CA GLY A 280 3.57 27.58 -18.95
C GLY A 280 3.46 28.23 -17.56
N VAL A 281 3.03 27.46 -16.57
CA VAL A 281 3.17 27.74 -15.15
C VAL A 281 4.21 26.74 -14.63
N PRO A 282 5.19 27.13 -13.79
CA PRO A 282 6.09 26.17 -13.17
C PRO A 282 5.27 25.30 -12.20
N VAL A 283 4.68 24.24 -12.72
CA VAL A 283 3.95 23.24 -11.94
C VAL A 283 4.85 22.03 -11.84
N TRP A 284 5.51 21.92 -10.70
CA TRP A 284 6.19 20.71 -10.30
C TRP A 284 5.12 19.71 -9.84
N THR A 285 4.48 19.02 -10.79
CA THR A 285 3.54 17.94 -10.46
C THR A 285 4.34 16.72 -10.03
N GLY A 286 4.47 16.51 -8.72
CA GLY A 286 4.72 15.18 -8.21
C GLY A 286 3.50 14.30 -8.50
N MET A 287 3.67 13.21 -9.26
CA MET A 287 2.65 12.17 -9.26
C MET A 287 2.54 11.66 -7.83
N LEU A 288 1.38 11.85 -7.21
CA LEU A 288 1.03 11.14 -5.99
C LEU A 288 0.91 9.66 -6.35
N ILE A 289 2.03 8.94 -6.28
CA ILE A 289 2.08 7.48 -6.23
C ILE A 289 1.81 7.05 -4.77
N GLY A 290 0.82 7.68 -4.12
CA GLY A 290 0.48 7.51 -2.70
C GLY A 290 -0.43 6.31 -2.42
#